data_AF-A0A2M7W6X7-F1
#
_entry.id   AF-A0A2M7W6X7-F1
#
_cell.length_a   1.000
_cell.length_b   1.000
_cell.length_c   1.000
_cell.angle_alpha   90.00
_cell.angle_beta   90.00
_cell.angle_gamma   90.00
#
_symmetry.space_group_name_H-M   'P 1'
#
loop_
_entity.id
_entity.type
_entity.pdbx_description
1 polymer ?
#
loop_
_entity_poly.entity_id
_entity_poly.type
_entity_poly.pdbx_seq_one_letter_code
_entity_poly.pdbx_strand_id
1 'polypeptide(L)'
;SLLQQKSVKTNLLDQTKNDEQRYQQLLTIAKAEYLAIQDIIAHKGKETAAGHVDAGDKIASIIQGASCNSNGTHVHFIVSENGAAKNPFDWLSGSVDWVDNSDGDQFNPHGNWTWPIKSRVKFNQGYGVTSFVQTYHWYPFHNGIDINSESANTVMAVKPGTLYKGSYIGWNGCTLPYVRVDHDENSLETLYLHVIY
;
A
#
# COMPACT_ATOMS: atom_id res chain seq x y z
N SER A 1 -16.74 -19.57 3.14
CA SER A 1 -17.51 -20.70 2.54
C SER A 1 -18.38 -20.21 1.38
N LEU A 2 -18.97 -21.10 0.56
CA LEU A 2 -19.90 -20.73 -0.53
C LEU A 2 -21.10 -19.91 -0.03
N LEU A 3 -21.55 -20.17 1.21
CA LEU A 3 -22.64 -19.44 1.86
C LEU A 3 -22.23 -18.00 2.24
N GLN A 4 -20.97 -17.84 2.69
CA GLN A 4 -20.37 -16.52 2.93
C GLN A 4 -20.25 -15.71 1.63
N GLN A 5 -19.81 -16.34 0.54
CA GLN A 5 -19.71 -15.70 -0.78
C GLN A 5 -21.07 -15.23 -1.33
N LYS A 6 -22.14 -16.00 -1.08
CA LYS A 6 -23.51 -15.61 -1.48
C LYS A 6 -24.06 -14.46 -0.65
N SER A 7 -23.86 -14.47 0.66
CA SER A 7 -24.31 -13.39 1.55
C SER A 7 -23.60 -12.07 1.26
N VAL A 8 -22.29 -12.11 0.96
CA VAL A 8 -21.49 -10.96 0.57
C VAL A 8 -21.94 -10.42 -0.80
N LYS A 9 -22.24 -11.29 -1.76
CA LYS A 9 -22.77 -10.90 -3.07
C LYS A 9 -24.12 -10.18 -2.97
N THR A 10 -25.03 -10.66 -2.14
CA THR A 10 -26.38 -10.08 -2.01
C THR A 10 -26.34 -8.68 -1.40
N ASN A 11 -25.60 -8.46 -0.30
CA ASN A 11 -25.50 -7.14 0.35
C ASN A 11 -24.82 -6.08 -0.54
N LEU A 12 -24.00 -6.53 -1.50
CA LEU A 12 -23.19 -5.64 -2.33
C LEU A 12 -23.85 -5.28 -3.67
N LEU A 13 -24.72 -6.14 -4.22
CA LEU A 13 -25.62 -5.78 -5.31
C LEU A 13 -26.51 -4.59 -4.91
N ASP A 14 -26.97 -4.55 -3.65
CA ASP A 14 -27.76 -3.45 -3.13
C ASP A 14 -26.95 -2.14 -2.98
N GLN A 15 -25.66 -2.21 -2.66
CA GLN A 15 -24.79 -1.04 -2.41
C GLN A 15 -24.07 -0.51 -3.67
N THR A 16 -23.86 -1.35 -4.68
CA THR A 16 -23.22 -0.99 -5.97
C THR A 16 -24.24 -0.60 -7.06
N LYS A 17 -25.53 -0.46 -6.71
CA LYS A 17 -26.63 -0.33 -7.68
C LYS A 17 -26.67 -1.48 -8.69
N ASN A 18 -26.38 -2.71 -8.26
CA ASN A 18 -26.31 -3.93 -9.07
C ASN A 18 -25.14 -4.02 -10.07
N ASP A 19 -24.01 -3.36 -9.82
CA ASP A 19 -22.82 -3.45 -10.69
C ASP A 19 -21.92 -4.65 -10.30
N GLU A 20 -22.46 -5.86 -10.45
CA GLU A 20 -21.73 -7.13 -10.24
C GLU A 20 -20.43 -7.17 -11.05
N GLN A 21 -20.41 -6.57 -12.24
CA GLN A 21 -19.24 -6.55 -13.11
C GLN A 21 -18.10 -5.75 -12.49
N ARG A 22 -18.38 -4.53 -12.00
CA ARG A 22 -17.39 -3.71 -11.28
C ARG A 22 -16.88 -4.39 -10.02
N TYR A 23 -17.74 -5.07 -9.28
CA TYR A 23 -17.30 -5.85 -8.11
C TYR A 23 -16.31 -6.95 -8.48
N GLN A 24 -16.62 -7.76 -9.49
CA GLN A 24 -15.74 -8.85 -9.93
C GLN A 24 -14.39 -8.32 -10.46
N GLN A 25 -14.39 -7.14 -11.08
CA GLN A 25 -13.17 -6.46 -11.50
C GLN A 25 -12.31 -6.04 -10.30
N LEU A 26 -12.89 -5.32 -9.33
CA LEU A 26 -12.18 -4.90 -8.11
C LEU A 26 -11.63 -6.11 -7.33
N LEU A 27 -12.42 -7.18 -7.24
CA LEU A 27 -12.05 -8.47 -6.66
C LEU A 27 -10.81 -9.08 -7.30
N THR A 28 -10.78 -9.11 -8.62
CA THR A 28 -9.65 -9.72 -9.34
C THR A 28 -8.40 -8.86 -9.21
N ILE A 29 -8.55 -7.54 -9.26
CA ILE A 29 -7.47 -6.56 -9.12
C ILE A 29 -6.78 -6.67 -7.77
N ALA A 30 -7.52 -6.58 -6.65
CA ALA A 30 -6.88 -6.57 -5.33
C ALA A 30 -6.38 -7.97 -4.89
N LYS A 31 -6.90 -9.06 -5.47
CA LYS A 31 -6.25 -10.38 -5.34
C LYS A 31 -4.90 -10.44 -6.04
N ALA A 32 -4.80 -9.90 -7.25
CA ALA A 32 -3.54 -9.88 -7.98
C ALA A 32 -2.48 -9.04 -7.26
N GLU A 33 -2.89 -7.90 -6.70
CA GLU A 33 -2.03 -7.05 -5.88
C GLU A 33 -1.58 -7.75 -4.59
N TYR A 34 -2.51 -8.34 -3.84
CA TYR A 34 -2.17 -9.08 -2.63
C TYR A 34 -1.11 -10.15 -2.90
N LEU A 35 -1.30 -10.98 -3.93
CA LEU A 35 -0.36 -12.04 -4.29
C LEU A 35 1.00 -11.49 -4.70
N ALA A 36 1.02 -10.43 -5.52
CA ALA A 36 2.25 -9.80 -5.95
C ALA A 36 3.04 -9.24 -4.76
N ILE A 37 2.37 -8.58 -3.80
CA ILE A 37 3.03 -8.05 -2.61
C ILE A 37 3.60 -9.18 -1.75
N GLN A 38 2.86 -10.29 -1.55
CA GLN A 38 3.37 -11.44 -0.82
C GLN A 38 4.63 -12.02 -1.46
N ASP A 39 4.70 -12.05 -2.80
CA ASP A 39 5.89 -12.52 -3.50
C ASP A 39 7.07 -11.52 -3.39
N ILE A 40 6.82 -10.22 -3.37
CA ILE A 40 7.87 -9.20 -3.17
C ILE A 40 8.41 -9.26 -1.74
N ILE A 41 7.54 -9.32 -0.72
CA ILE A 41 7.94 -9.47 0.69
C ILE A 41 8.72 -10.79 0.90
N ALA A 42 8.41 -11.83 0.14
CA ALA A 42 9.16 -13.09 0.15
C ALA A 42 10.44 -13.06 -0.71
N HIS A 43 10.89 -11.88 -1.19
CA HIS A 43 12.07 -11.69 -2.05
C HIS A 43 12.08 -12.51 -3.34
N LYS A 44 10.90 -12.83 -3.89
CA LYS A 44 10.79 -13.55 -5.17
C LYS A 44 10.80 -12.63 -6.39
N GLY A 45 10.81 -11.32 -6.18
CA GLY A 45 10.90 -10.31 -7.22
C GLY A 45 12.31 -10.21 -7.82
N LYS A 46 12.40 -9.77 -9.08
CA LYS A 46 13.68 -9.36 -9.68
C LYS A 46 13.90 -7.88 -9.42
N GLU A 47 14.80 -7.57 -8.51
CA GLU A 47 15.14 -6.20 -8.11
C GLU A 47 16.57 -5.84 -8.53
N THR A 48 16.83 -4.55 -8.72
CA THR A 48 18.17 -4.02 -8.96
C THR A 48 18.52 -3.00 -7.88
N ALA A 49 19.69 -3.15 -7.25
CA ALA A 49 20.19 -2.18 -6.28
C ALA A 49 20.42 -0.82 -6.97
N ALA A 50 19.95 0.25 -6.32
CA ALA A 50 20.03 1.63 -6.81
C ALA A 50 20.94 2.51 -5.94
N GLY A 51 21.59 1.93 -4.92
CA GLY A 51 22.54 2.61 -4.02
C GLY A 51 22.01 2.75 -2.60
N HIS A 52 22.86 3.30 -1.72
CA HIS A 52 22.47 3.66 -0.36
C HIS A 52 21.71 5.00 -0.37
N VAL A 53 20.74 5.14 0.53
CA VAL A 53 19.93 6.34 0.73
C VAL A 53 19.86 6.67 2.22
N ASP A 54 19.78 7.96 2.53
CA ASP A 54 19.55 8.45 3.89
C ASP A 54 18.06 8.74 4.14
N ALA A 55 17.68 8.88 5.42
CA ALA A 55 16.33 9.31 5.78
C ALA A 55 16.02 10.69 5.17
N GLY A 56 14.88 10.80 4.49
CA GLY A 56 14.44 12.02 3.79
C GLY A 56 14.88 12.12 2.33
N ASP A 57 15.77 11.25 1.86
CA ASP A 57 16.14 11.22 0.45
C ASP A 57 14.94 10.86 -0.43
N LYS A 58 14.82 11.55 -1.56
CA LYS A 58 13.80 11.23 -2.56
C LYS A 58 14.15 9.89 -3.22
N ILE A 59 13.25 8.92 -3.11
CA ILE A 59 13.43 7.58 -3.68
C ILE A 59 12.49 7.28 -4.84
N ALA A 60 11.34 7.95 -4.92
CA ALA A 60 10.37 7.79 -6.00
C ALA A 60 9.39 8.98 -6.07
N SER A 61 8.44 8.90 -7.00
CA SER A 61 7.28 9.81 -7.08
C SER A 61 5.99 9.02 -7.21
N ILE A 62 4.90 9.45 -6.57
CA ILE A 62 3.58 8.82 -6.63
C ILE A 62 3.01 8.93 -8.05
N ILE A 63 2.55 7.83 -8.63
CA ILE A 63 1.84 7.82 -9.91
C ILE A 63 0.55 8.63 -9.75
N GLN A 64 0.33 9.60 -10.64
CA GLN A 64 -0.89 10.40 -10.63
C GLN A 64 -1.98 9.70 -11.44
N GLY A 65 -3.12 9.44 -10.80
CA GLY A 65 -4.24 8.70 -11.39
C GLY A 65 -4.18 7.20 -11.09
N ALA A 66 -4.83 6.41 -11.94
CA ALA A 66 -4.83 4.96 -11.83
C ALA A 66 -3.46 4.36 -12.21
N SER A 67 -3.10 3.28 -11.54
CA SER A 67 -1.88 2.50 -11.77
C SER A 67 -2.22 1.01 -11.89
N CYS A 68 -1.24 0.17 -12.22
CA CYS A 68 -1.47 -1.26 -12.28
C CYS A 68 -2.00 -1.78 -10.94
N ASN A 69 -3.19 -2.40 -10.97
CA ASN A 69 -3.96 -2.85 -9.81
C ASN A 69 -4.53 -1.77 -8.86
N SER A 70 -4.50 -0.48 -9.21
CA SER A 70 -5.08 0.59 -8.40
C SER A 70 -5.85 1.60 -9.25
N ASN A 71 -6.95 2.12 -8.71
CA ASN A 71 -7.84 3.04 -9.42
C ASN A 71 -7.60 4.52 -9.10
N GLY A 72 -6.63 4.86 -8.24
CA GLY A 72 -6.43 6.25 -7.82
C GLY A 72 -5.06 6.54 -7.23
N THR A 73 -4.73 7.83 -7.17
CA THR A 73 -3.44 8.35 -6.69
C THR A 73 -3.21 8.01 -5.21
N HIS A 74 -2.27 7.12 -4.93
CA HIS A 74 -1.72 6.88 -3.60
C HIS A 74 -0.34 6.21 -3.69
N VAL A 75 0.42 6.25 -2.60
CA VAL A 75 1.48 5.28 -2.35
C VAL A 75 0.93 4.25 -1.37
N HIS A 76 1.12 2.98 -1.70
CA HIS A 76 0.87 1.89 -0.75
C HIS A 76 2.19 1.63 -0.01
N PHE A 77 2.23 2.02 1.27
CA PHE A 77 3.41 1.99 2.12
C PHE A 77 3.36 0.80 3.08
N ILE A 78 4.37 -0.07 3.00
CA ILE A 78 4.49 -1.27 3.82
C ILE A 78 5.76 -1.16 4.65
N VAL A 79 5.65 -1.53 5.93
CA VAL A 79 6.80 -1.90 6.76
C VAL A 79 6.83 -3.42 6.85
N SER A 80 7.96 -4.03 6.53
CA SER A 80 8.21 -5.45 6.75
C SER A 80 9.32 -5.65 7.75
N GLU A 81 9.15 -6.64 8.62
CA GLU A 81 10.18 -7.06 9.57
C GLU A 81 10.24 -8.59 9.53
N ASN A 82 11.42 -9.14 9.25
CA ASN A 82 11.65 -10.59 9.10
C ASN A 82 10.71 -11.26 8.07
N GLY A 83 10.46 -10.59 6.94
CA GLY A 83 9.60 -11.10 5.86
C GLY A 83 8.11 -11.15 6.19
N ALA A 84 7.67 -10.46 7.24
CA ALA A 84 6.26 -10.29 7.58
C ALA A 84 5.87 -8.80 7.53
N ALA A 85 4.72 -8.50 6.94
CA ALA A 85 4.16 -7.15 6.99
C ALA A 85 3.75 -6.79 8.43
N LYS A 86 3.98 -5.54 8.80
CA LYS A 86 3.66 -4.98 10.11
C LYS A 86 2.88 -3.68 9.95
N ASN A 87 2.23 -3.24 11.03
CA ASN A 87 1.44 -2.02 11.03
C ASN A 87 2.34 -0.77 10.95
N PRO A 88 2.35 -0.01 9.84
CA PRO A 88 3.24 1.15 9.71
C PRO A 88 3.07 2.21 10.80
N PHE A 89 1.89 2.30 11.43
CA PHE A 89 1.62 3.23 12.51
C PHE A 89 2.42 2.96 13.80
N ASP A 90 2.97 1.77 13.98
CA ASP A 90 3.85 1.45 15.11
C ASP A 90 5.19 2.21 15.02
N TRP A 91 5.56 2.67 13.81
CA TRP A 91 6.80 3.39 13.55
C TRP A 91 6.60 4.86 13.19
N LEU A 92 5.52 5.20 12.48
CA LEU A 92 5.28 6.57 12.01
C LEU A 92 4.93 7.52 13.16
N SER A 93 5.47 8.74 13.10
CA SER A 93 5.21 9.78 14.08
C SER A 93 3.74 10.22 14.09
N GLY A 94 3.17 10.37 15.29
CA GLY A 94 1.83 10.93 15.48
C GLY A 94 1.73 12.43 15.23
N SER A 95 2.86 13.13 15.10
CA SER A 95 2.90 14.57 14.82
C SER A 95 2.86 14.85 13.32
N VAL A 96 1.72 14.61 12.68
CA VAL A 96 1.48 14.88 11.26
C VAL A 96 0.15 15.58 11.04
N ASP A 97 0.11 16.52 10.10
CA ASP A 97 -1.15 17.08 9.60
C ASP A 97 -1.75 16.13 8.57
N TRP A 98 -3.02 15.75 8.76
CA TRP A 98 -3.71 14.76 7.93
C TRP A 98 -5.20 15.07 7.74
N VAL A 99 -5.78 14.38 6.77
CA VAL A 99 -7.22 14.36 6.48
C VAL A 99 -7.67 12.93 6.20
N ASP A 100 -8.83 12.57 6.74
CA ASP A 100 -9.43 11.26 6.54
C ASP A 100 -10.14 11.20 5.17
N ASN A 101 -9.83 10.14 4.42
CA ASN A 101 -10.48 9.73 3.18
C ASN A 101 -10.60 8.19 3.11
N SER A 102 -10.63 7.53 4.26
CA SER A 102 -10.56 6.06 4.40
C SER A 102 -11.89 5.40 4.75
N ASP A 103 -12.98 6.17 4.73
CA ASP A 103 -14.29 5.75 5.23
C ASP A 103 -14.23 5.24 6.69
N GLY A 104 -13.43 5.92 7.52
CA GLY A 104 -13.38 5.72 8.97
C GLY A 104 -12.41 4.66 9.47
N ASP A 105 -11.36 4.31 8.70
CA ASP A 105 -10.28 3.46 9.22
C ASP A 105 -9.58 4.12 10.41
N GLN A 106 -9.07 3.30 11.32
CA GLN A 106 -8.33 3.80 12.48
C GLN A 106 -7.01 4.45 12.03
N PHE A 107 -6.80 5.71 12.44
CA PHE A 107 -5.53 6.42 12.29
C PHE A 107 -4.88 6.61 13.67
N ASN A 108 -3.87 5.79 13.99
CA ASN A 108 -3.19 5.80 15.30
C ASN A 108 -1.65 5.69 15.22
N PRO A 109 -0.96 6.57 14.46
CA PRO A 109 0.50 6.65 14.47
C PRO A 109 1.05 7.01 15.85
N HIS A 110 1.99 6.22 16.37
CA HIS A 110 2.54 6.40 17.72
C HIS A 110 4.06 6.11 17.81
N GLY A 111 4.74 5.99 16.67
CA GLY A 111 6.19 5.88 16.61
C GLY A 111 6.89 7.24 16.49
N ASN A 112 8.10 7.24 15.92
CA ASN A 112 8.96 8.41 15.80
C ASN A 112 9.58 8.61 14.41
N TRP A 113 9.25 7.77 13.44
CA TRP A 113 9.73 7.92 12.07
C TRP A 113 9.04 9.09 11.37
N THR A 114 9.79 9.76 10.52
CA THR A 114 9.23 10.72 9.55
C THR A 114 8.34 9.99 8.56
N TRP A 115 7.32 10.68 8.09
CA TRP A 115 6.42 10.14 7.07
C TRP A 115 7.12 10.00 5.71
N PRO A 116 6.77 8.97 4.91
CA PRO A 116 7.38 8.74 3.60
C PRO A 116 6.92 9.75 2.54
N ILE A 117 6.01 10.66 2.89
CA ILE A 117 5.42 11.68 2.03
C ILE A 117 5.31 13.00 2.80
N LYS A 118 5.17 14.12 2.09
CA LYS A 118 4.99 15.43 2.71
C LYS A 118 3.58 15.59 3.28
N SER A 119 3.45 16.32 4.39
CA SER A 119 2.14 16.80 4.86
C SER A 119 1.54 17.82 3.88
N ARG A 120 0.22 18.01 3.82
CA ARG A 120 -0.84 17.32 4.56
C ARG A 120 -1.11 15.92 4.00
N VAL A 121 -1.14 14.92 4.87
CA VAL A 121 -1.35 13.51 4.50
C VAL A 121 -2.84 13.25 4.28
N LYS A 122 -3.21 12.84 3.07
CA LYS A 122 -4.53 12.30 2.79
C LYS A 122 -4.50 10.79 3.00
N PHE A 123 -5.25 10.33 3.99
CA PHE A 123 -5.29 8.93 4.43
C PHE A 123 -6.43 8.18 3.72
N ASN A 124 -6.09 7.25 2.84
CA ASN A 124 -7.06 6.55 1.98
C ASN A 124 -7.42 5.15 2.48
N GLN A 125 -6.51 4.45 3.17
CA GLN A 125 -6.79 3.12 3.73
C GLN A 125 -5.78 2.75 4.83
N GLY A 126 -6.27 2.16 5.92
CA GLY A 126 -5.47 1.73 7.07
C GLY A 126 -4.84 0.34 6.94
N TYR A 127 -4.08 -0.06 7.95
CA TYR A 127 -3.52 -1.42 8.02
C TYR A 127 -4.53 -2.40 8.62
N GLY A 128 -4.56 -3.62 8.09
CA GLY A 128 -5.34 -4.74 8.61
C GLY A 128 -6.77 -4.82 8.08
N VAL A 129 -7.73 -5.08 8.98
CA VAL A 129 -9.15 -5.31 8.65
C VAL A 129 -9.87 -3.96 8.55
N THR A 130 -9.59 -3.24 7.47
CA THR A 130 -10.14 -1.91 7.12
C THR A 130 -11.62 -1.94 6.78
N SER A 131 -12.26 -0.78 6.71
CA SER A 131 -13.61 -0.57 6.15
C SER A 131 -13.73 -1.24 4.79
N PHE A 132 -12.75 -1.07 3.89
CA PHE A 132 -12.72 -1.75 2.60
C PHE A 132 -12.66 -3.28 2.74
N VAL A 133 -11.77 -3.82 3.58
CA VAL A 133 -11.68 -5.27 3.85
C VAL A 133 -13.02 -5.80 4.40
N GLN A 134 -13.67 -5.06 5.29
CA GLN A 134 -14.95 -5.41 5.89
C GLN A 134 -16.10 -5.32 4.89
N THR A 135 -16.11 -4.32 4.01
CA THR A 135 -17.14 -4.18 2.98
C THR A 135 -17.07 -5.29 1.94
N TYR A 136 -15.85 -5.68 1.54
CA TYR A 136 -15.67 -6.57 0.41
C TYR A 136 -15.35 -8.02 0.81
N HIS A 137 -14.86 -8.30 2.02
CA HIS A 137 -14.67 -9.63 2.64
C HIS A 137 -13.79 -10.66 1.88
N TRP A 138 -13.35 -10.37 0.66
CA TRP A 138 -12.50 -11.25 -0.17
C TRP A 138 -11.04 -10.79 -0.27
N TYR A 139 -10.77 -9.58 0.18
CA TYR A 139 -9.44 -9.04 0.45
C TYR A 139 -9.26 -9.15 1.97
N PRO A 140 -8.52 -10.16 2.49
CA PRO A 140 -8.64 -10.54 3.89
C PRO A 140 -7.93 -9.58 4.85
N PHE A 141 -6.97 -8.79 4.34
CA PHE A 141 -6.07 -7.99 5.15
C PHE A 141 -5.31 -6.98 4.28
N HIS A 142 -5.30 -5.70 4.67
CA HIS A 142 -4.44 -4.69 4.05
C HIS A 142 -3.08 -4.70 4.74
N ASN A 143 -2.01 -4.99 4.01
CA ASN A 143 -0.66 -5.20 4.55
C ASN A 143 0.20 -3.94 4.62
N GLY A 144 -0.38 -2.77 4.36
CA GLY A 144 0.27 -1.48 4.45
C GLY A 144 -0.72 -0.38 4.85
N ILE A 145 -0.41 0.86 4.49
CA ILE A 145 -1.33 1.99 4.50
C ILE A 145 -1.34 2.66 3.13
N ASP A 146 -2.50 3.12 2.69
CA ASP A 146 -2.62 3.88 1.45
C ASP A 146 -2.75 5.36 1.78
N ILE A 147 -1.77 6.12 1.31
CA ILE A 147 -1.66 7.54 1.61
C ILE A 147 -1.24 8.32 0.37
N ASN A 148 -1.63 9.59 0.30
CA ASN A 148 -1.05 10.53 -0.65
C ASN A 148 -0.83 11.88 0.03
N SER A 149 0.02 12.71 -0.55
CA SER A 149 0.24 14.08 -0.06
C SER A 149 -0.63 15.04 -0.86
N GLU A 150 -1.25 16.02 -0.18
CA GLU A 150 -1.98 17.10 -0.84
C GLU A 150 -1.05 18.17 -1.43
N SER A 151 0.23 18.19 -1.02
CA SER A 151 1.19 19.24 -1.38
C SER A 151 2.29 18.79 -2.36
N ALA A 152 2.52 17.49 -2.49
CA ALA A 152 3.57 16.95 -3.34
C ALA A 152 3.27 15.51 -3.78
N ASN A 153 3.99 15.04 -4.80
CA ASN A 153 3.99 13.63 -5.21
C ASN A 153 5.29 12.92 -4.85
N THR A 154 6.12 13.49 -3.97
CA THR A 154 7.44 12.94 -3.65
C THR A 154 7.34 11.85 -2.58
N VAL A 155 8.02 10.73 -2.81
CA VAL A 155 8.21 9.65 -1.84
C VAL A 155 9.65 9.70 -1.33
N MET A 156 9.81 9.63 -0.02
CA MET A 156 11.08 9.74 0.69
C MET A 156 11.38 8.48 1.50
N ALA A 157 12.65 8.12 1.62
CA ALA A 157 13.08 7.07 2.54
C ALA A 157 12.79 7.47 3.99
N VAL A 158 12.20 6.58 4.77
CA VAL A 158 11.88 6.84 6.19
C VAL A 158 13.08 6.63 7.12
N LYS A 159 14.06 5.85 6.65
CA LYS A 159 15.30 5.49 7.34
C LYS A 159 16.40 5.22 6.33
N PRO A 160 17.69 5.29 6.74
CA PRO A 160 18.79 4.90 5.89
C PRO A 160 18.74 3.43 5.49
N GLY A 161 19.31 3.09 4.34
CA GLY A 161 19.39 1.72 3.86
C GLY A 161 19.79 1.59 2.39
N THR A 162 19.76 0.37 1.88
CA THR A 162 19.99 0.10 0.45
C THR A 162 18.67 0.17 -0.32
N LEU A 163 18.59 1.08 -1.28
CA LEU A 163 17.45 1.21 -2.18
C LEU A 163 17.51 0.15 -3.28
N TYR A 164 16.39 -0.52 -3.49
CA TYR A 164 16.14 -1.45 -4.58
C TYR A 164 14.99 -0.94 -5.44
N LYS A 165 15.16 -1.05 -6.76
CA LYS A 165 14.15 -0.76 -7.77
C LYS A 165 13.65 -2.07 -8.35
N GLY A 166 12.34 -2.25 -8.39
CA GLY A 166 11.71 -3.49 -8.85
C GLY A 166 10.39 -3.24 -9.55
N SER A 167 9.85 -4.29 -10.14
CA SER A 167 8.50 -4.27 -10.68
C SER A 167 7.83 -5.63 -10.56
N TYR A 168 6.51 -5.66 -10.47
CA TYR A 168 5.73 -6.89 -10.53
C TYR A 168 4.68 -6.83 -11.63
N ILE A 169 4.24 -8.00 -12.07
CA ILE A 169 3.17 -8.13 -13.05
C ILE A 169 1.86 -8.30 -12.29
N GLY A 170 0.95 -7.35 -12.47
CA GLY A 170 -0.39 -7.36 -11.91
C GLY A 170 -1.42 -7.96 -12.86
N TRP A 171 -2.68 -7.58 -12.64
CA TRP A 171 -3.81 -8.04 -13.43
C TRP A 171 -3.65 -7.70 -14.92
N ASN A 172 -4.08 -8.60 -15.80
CA ASN A 172 -3.94 -8.48 -17.26
C ASN A 172 -2.51 -8.23 -17.78
N GLY A 173 -1.49 -8.60 -17.01
CA GLY A 173 -0.10 -8.42 -17.44
C GLY A 173 0.42 -6.99 -17.29
N CYS A 174 -0.33 -6.09 -16.63
CA CYS A 174 0.19 -4.75 -16.34
C CYS A 174 1.43 -4.86 -15.45
N THR A 175 2.39 -3.96 -15.62
CA THR A 175 3.60 -3.93 -14.81
C THR A 175 3.54 -2.73 -13.86
N LEU A 176 3.70 -2.97 -12.55
CA LEU A 176 3.80 -1.90 -11.57
C LEU A 176 5.25 -1.75 -11.09
N PRO A 177 5.87 -0.55 -11.22
CA PRO A 177 7.11 -0.24 -10.55
C PRO A 177 6.89 -0.06 -9.04
N TYR A 178 7.87 -0.49 -8.26
CA TYR A 178 7.94 -0.23 -6.83
C TYR A 178 9.40 0.01 -6.42
N VAL A 179 9.57 0.64 -5.26
CA VAL A 179 10.88 0.69 -4.61
C VAL A 179 10.82 0.01 -3.25
N ARG A 180 11.93 -0.60 -2.84
CA ARG A 180 12.12 -1.19 -1.53
C ARG A 180 13.38 -0.60 -0.91
N VAL A 181 13.37 -0.28 0.37
CA VAL A 181 14.58 0.08 1.13
C VAL A 181 14.82 -1.03 2.14
N ASP A 182 15.96 -1.71 2.00
CA ASP A 182 16.52 -2.65 2.98
C ASP A 182 17.28 -1.83 4.01
N HIS A 183 16.73 -1.67 5.21
CA HIS A 183 17.31 -0.77 6.20
C HIS A 183 18.53 -1.40 6.88
N ASP A 184 19.50 -0.55 7.23
CA ASP A 184 20.77 -0.99 7.82
C ASP A 184 20.61 -1.69 9.20
N GLU A 185 19.41 -1.65 9.80
CA GLU A 185 19.11 -2.15 11.14
C GLU A 185 17.93 -3.13 11.16
N ASN A 186 18.05 -4.16 12.01
CA ASN A 186 16.93 -4.99 12.51
C ASN A 186 16.08 -5.74 11.46
N SER A 187 16.66 -6.09 10.31
CA SER A 187 15.93 -6.80 9.23
C SER A 187 14.62 -6.07 8.84
N LEU A 188 14.63 -4.75 8.97
CA LEU A 188 13.50 -3.89 8.63
C LEU A 188 13.60 -3.50 7.16
N GLU A 189 12.47 -3.57 6.49
CA GLU A 189 12.34 -3.14 5.12
C GLU A 189 11.12 -2.25 4.97
N THR A 190 11.19 -1.33 4.02
CA THR A 190 10.02 -0.57 3.59
C THR A 190 9.79 -0.74 2.12
N LEU A 191 8.52 -0.93 1.73
CA LEU A 191 8.11 -1.04 0.34
C LEU A 191 7.16 0.10 0.00
N TYR A 192 7.32 0.61 -1.21
CA TYR A 192 6.60 1.77 -1.73
C TYR A 192 6.06 1.40 -3.11
N LEU A 193 4.76 1.13 -3.18
CA LEU A 193 4.06 0.73 -4.40
C LEU A 193 3.27 1.90 -4.97
N HIS A 194 2.85 1.78 -6.23
CA HIS A 194 2.15 2.84 -6.99
C HIS A 194 3.02 4.07 -7.22
N VAL A 195 4.31 3.84 -7.48
CA VAL A 195 5.33 4.87 -7.67
C VAL A 195 6.07 4.73 -9.02
N ILE A 196 6.77 5.79 -9.42
CA ILE A 196 7.69 5.84 -10.55
C ILE A 196 9.04 6.44 -10.11
N TYR A 197 10.15 6.02 -10.73
CA TYR A 197 11.52 6.33 -10.31
C TYR A 197 12.53 6.35 -11.47
#